data_AF-A0A519LP40-F1
#
_entry.id   AF-A0A519LP40-F1
#
_cell.length_a   1.000
_cell.length_b   1.000
_cell.length_c   1.000
_cell.angle_alpha   90.00
_cell.angle_beta   90.00
_cell.angle_gamma   90.00
#
_symmetry.space_group_name_H-M   'P 1'
#
loop_
_entity.id
_entity.type
_entity.pdbx_description
1 polymer ?
#
loop_
_entity_poly.entity_id
_entity_poly.type
_entity_poly.pdbx_seq_one_letter_code
_entity_poly.pdbx_strand_id
1 'polypeptide(L)'
;MQALKLYRLDNQRYPTAEQGLQSLIIKPSAGPVPNNWKLYLEKLPNDPWGRPYQYLNPGIKGEIDVMSFGADGQSGGEGKDSDIGSWQ
;
A
#
# COMPACT_ATOMS: atom_id res chain seq x y z
N MET A 1 -1.81 -3.19 -6.81
CA MET A 1 -2.14 -4.49 -6.15
C MET A 1 -1.19 -5.64 -6.51
N GLN A 2 -0.71 -5.79 -7.76
CA GLN A 2 0.11 -6.95 -8.15
C GLN A 2 1.41 -7.13 -7.33
N ALA A 3 2.14 -6.04 -7.09
CA ALA A 3 3.38 -6.07 -6.30
C ALA A 3 3.19 -6.61 -4.86
N LEU A 4 2.10 -6.21 -4.19
CA LEU A 4 1.76 -6.71 -2.85
C LEU A 4 1.46 -8.21 -2.86
N LYS A 5 0.76 -8.70 -3.90
CA LYS A 5 0.49 -10.13 -4.05
C LYS A 5 1.78 -10.93 -4.24
N LEU A 6 2.72 -10.42 -5.03
CA LEU A 6 4.04 -11.04 -5.20
C LEU A 6 4.85 -11.03 -3.90
N TYR A 7 4.86 -9.91 -3.17
CA TYR A 7 5.49 -9.84 -1.86
C TYR A 7 4.94 -10.91 -0.91
N ARG A 8 3.61 -11.09 -0.86
CA ARG A 8 2.99 -12.16 -0.08
C ARG A 8 3.40 -13.54 -0.58
N LEU A 9 3.53 -13.74 -1.89
CA LEU A 9 3.91 -15.04 -2.45
C LEU A 9 5.33 -15.45 -2.00
N ASP A 10 6.30 -14.54 -2.06
CA ASP A 10 7.68 -14.83 -1.66
C ASP A 10 7.87 -14.89 -0.13
N ASN A 11 7.15 -14.04 0.62
CA ASN A 11 7.36 -13.85 2.07
C ASN A 11 6.26 -14.47 2.94
N GLN A 12 5.26 -15.10 2.30
CA GLN A 12 4.06 -15.70 2.91
C GLN A 12 3.18 -14.73 3.71
N ARG A 13 3.47 -13.43 3.66
CA ARG A 13 2.74 -12.37 4.37
C ARG A 13 2.80 -11.07 3.61
N TYR A 14 1.82 -10.21 3.83
CA TYR A 14 1.91 -8.83 3.37
C TYR A 14 2.83 -7.98 4.27
N PRO A 15 3.32 -6.84 3.78
CA PRO A 15 4.04 -5.87 4.61
C PRO A 15 3.19 -5.38 5.78
N THR A 16 3.81 -4.99 6.90
CA THR A 16 3.05 -4.41 8.02
C THR A 16 2.62 -2.97 7.73
N ALA A 17 1.66 -2.44 8.49
CA ALA A 17 1.28 -1.03 8.39
C ALA A 17 2.47 -0.08 8.62
N GLU A 18 3.38 -0.43 9.52
CA GLU A 18 4.61 0.33 9.79
C GLU A 18 5.60 0.30 8.62
N GLN A 19 5.69 -0.83 7.92
CA GLN A 19 6.52 -0.96 6.71
C GLN A 19 5.90 -0.25 5.51
N GLY A 20 4.57 -0.24 5.43
CA GLY A 20 3.80 0.43 4.38
C GLY A 20 4.11 -0.08 2.97
N LEU A 21 3.74 0.71 1.96
CA LEU A 21 4.07 0.43 0.55
C LEU A 21 5.57 0.58 0.25
N GLN A 22 6.31 1.30 1.10
CA GLN A 22 7.76 1.48 0.92
C GLN A 22 8.50 0.15 0.93
N SER A 23 7.99 -0.85 1.64
CA SER A 23 8.47 -2.23 1.61
C SER A 23 8.52 -2.87 0.22
N LEU A 24 7.84 -2.33 -0.79
CA LEU A 24 7.85 -2.86 -2.15
C LEU A 24 9.03 -2.35 -2.97
N ILE A 25 9.57 -1.18 -2.60
CA ILE A 25 10.68 -0.50 -3.28
C ILE A 25 11.99 -0.58 -2.48
N ILE A 26 11.89 -0.68 -1.15
CA ILE A 26 13.03 -0.72 -0.23
C ILE A 26 12.80 -1.89 0.72
N LYS A 27 13.86 -2.68 0.95
CA LYS A 27 13.80 -3.80 1.89
C LYS A 27 13.52 -3.27 3.30
N PRO A 28 12.41 -3.66 3.94
CA PRO A 28 12.13 -3.19 5.29
C PRO A 28 13.13 -3.81 6.28
N SER A 29 13.73 -2.96 7.11
CA SER A 29 14.59 -3.35 8.22
C SER A 29 13.86 -3.36 9.57
N ALA A 30 12.69 -2.72 9.64
CA ALA A 30 11.85 -2.67 10.82
C ALA A 30 10.77 -3.78 10.78
N GLY A 31 10.50 -4.38 11.95
CA GLY A 31 9.52 -5.46 12.09
C GLY A 31 10.03 -6.82 11.56
N PRO A 32 9.13 -7.73 11.14
CA PRO A 32 9.54 -9.01 10.58
C PRO A 32 10.24 -8.79 9.24
N VAL A 33 11.56 -9.02 9.22
CA VAL A 33 12.37 -8.83 8.03
C VAL A 33 12.04 -9.91 7.00
N PRO A 34 11.62 -9.56 5.78
CA PRO A 34 11.36 -10.51 4.72
C PRO A 34 12.66 -11.22 4.29
N ASN A 35 12.65 -12.55 4.38
CA ASN A 35 13.79 -13.39 3.99
C ASN A 35 13.99 -13.42 2.47
N ASN A 36 12.90 -13.49 1.70
CA ASN A 36 12.92 -13.58 0.23
C ASN A 36 12.52 -12.25 -0.43
N TRP A 37 12.88 -11.13 0.21
CA TRP A 37 12.58 -9.82 -0.35
C TRP A 37 13.26 -9.59 -1.69
N LYS A 38 12.50 -9.05 -2.64
CA LYS A 38 12.98 -8.59 -3.94
C LYS A 38 12.43 -7.19 -4.21
N LEU A 39 13.02 -6.49 -5.17
CA LEU A 39 12.45 -5.24 -5.67
C LEU A 39 11.16 -5.57 -6.44
N TYR A 40 10.00 -5.22 -5.89
CA TYR A 40 8.69 -5.50 -6.52
C TYR A 40 8.16 -4.33 -7.34
N LEU A 41 8.62 -3.12 -7.01
CA LEU A 41 8.32 -1.88 -7.73
C LEU A 41 9.61 -1.07 -7.84
N GLU A 42 9.79 -0.38 -8.96
CA GLU A 42 10.90 0.57 -9.11
C GLU A 42 10.62 1.88 -8.37
N LYS A 43 9.36 2.34 -8.42
CA LYS A 43 8.87 3.52 -7.71
C LYS A 43 7.41 3.34 -7.32
N LEU A 44 7.02 3.97 -6.21
CA LEU A 44 5.61 4.05 -5.84
C LEU A 44 4.94 5.10 -6.74
N PRO A 45 3.87 4.76 -7.46
CA PRO A 45 3.06 5.76 -8.12
C PRO A 45 2.40 6.63 -7.03
N ASN A 46 2.30 7.93 -7.30
CA ASN A 46 1.45 8.81 -6.52
C ASN A 46 0.01 8.70 -7.05
N ASP A 47 -0.93 9.10 -6.22
CA ASP A 47 -2.32 9.26 -6.61
C ASP A 47 -2.50 10.40 -7.64
N PRO A 48 -3.71 10.58 -8.19
CA PRO A 48 -3.99 11.64 -9.16
C PRO A 48 -3.71 13.07 -8.67
N TRP A 49 -3.57 13.27 -7.35
CA TRP A 49 -3.29 14.55 -6.71
C TRP A 49 -1.83 14.71 -6.27
N GLY A 50 -0.97 13.75 -6.62
CA GLY A 50 0.46 13.78 -6.30
C GLY A 50 0.80 13.34 -4.88
N ARG A 51 -0.14 12.77 -4.13
CA ARG A 51 0.06 12.26 -2.77
C ARG A 51 0.41 10.77 -2.81
N PRO A 52 1.19 10.26 -1.83
CA PRO A 52 1.44 8.84 -1.72
C PRO A 52 0.16 8.07 -1.36
N TYR A 53 0.01 6.87 -1.91
CA TYR A 53 -1.07 5.96 -1.50
C TYR A 53 -0.88 5.49 -0.07
N GLN A 54 -1.99 5.40 0.63
CA GLN A 54 -2.09 4.85 1.97
C GLN A 54 -2.29 3.35 1.93
N TYR A 55 -1.70 2.68 2.90
CA TYR A 55 -1.73 1.24 3.04
C TYR A 55 -2.23 0.85 4.41
N LEU A 56 -3.16 -0.08 4.44
CA LEU A 56 -3.76 -0.61 5.65
C LEU A 56 -3.55 -2.12 5.70
N ASN A 57 -3.04 -2.59 6.82
CA ASN A 57 -2.93 -4.00 7.17
C ASN A 57 -3.06 -4.16 8.68
N PRO A 58 -4.16 -4.77 9.18
CA PRO A 58 -5.25 -5.37 8.41
C PRO A 58 -6.09 -4.32 7.66
N GLY A 59 -6.59 -4.67 6.47
CA GLY A 59 -7.53 -3.84 5.71
C GLY A 59 -8.92 -3.75 6.36
N ILE A 60 -9.68 -2.73 5.97
CA ILE A 60 -11.08 -2.51 6.35
C ILE A 60 -12.01 -3.36 5.45
N LYS A 61 -11.70 -3.44 4.15
CA LYS A 61 -12.50 -4.14 3.13
C LYS A 61 -11.95 -5.53 2.78
N GLY A 62 -10.71 -5.83 3.14
CA GLY A 62 -10.06 -7.11 2.87
C GLY A 62 -8.86 -7.38 3.78
N GLU A 63 -8.00 -8.35 3.41
CA GLU A 63 -6.76 -8.61 4.16
C GLU A 63 -5.85 -7.38 4.21
N ILE A 64 -5.76 -6.65 3.10
CA ILE A 64 -5.00 -5.41 2.96
C ILE A 64 -5.78 -4.44 2.09
N ASP A 65 -5.65 -3.15 2.37
CA ASP A 65 -6.24 -2.09 1.55
C ASP A 65 -5.17 -1.09 1.13
N VAL A 66 -5.30 -0.61 -0.11
CA VAL A 66 -4.51 0.50 -0.64
C VAL A 66 -5.48 1.58 -1.07
N MET A 67 -5.33 2.80 -0.55
CA MET A 67 -6.25 3.90 -0.82
C MET A 67 -5.57 5.25 -0.93
N SER A 68 -6.19 6.15 -1.66
CA SER A 68 -5.87 7.58 -1.68
C SER A 68 -7.04 8.33 -1.05
N PHE A 69 -6.74 9.32 -0.22
CA PHE A 69 -7.72 10.18 0.46
C PHE A 69 -8.28 11.30 -0.44
N GLY A 70 -8.30 11.12 -1.76
CA GLY A 70 -8.83 12.14 -2.67
C GLY A 70 -8.03 13.44 -2.72
N ALA A 71 -8.66 14.49 -3.25
CA ALA A 71 -8.02 15.80 -3.43
C ALA A 71 -7.72 16.51 -2.10
N ASP A 72 -8.60 16.37 -1.11
CA ASP A 72 -8.49 17.03 0.18
C ASP A 72 -7.45 16.33 1.09
N GLY A 73 -7.26 15.02 0.90
CA GLY A 73 -6.32 14.22 1.66
C GLY A 73 -6.83 13.80 3.02
N GLN A 74 -8.14 13.80 3.22
CA GLN A 74 -8.77 13.28 4.43
C GLN A 74 -9.61 12.05 4.08
N SER A 75 -9.78 11.17 5.07
CA SER A 75 -10.71 10.05 4.94
C SER A 75 -12.14 10.56 4.77
N GLY A 76 -12.85 10.09 3.74
CA GLY A 76 -14.22 10.50 3.44
C GLY A 76 -14.33 11.26 2.11
N GLY A 77 -15.23 12.23 2.05
CA GLY A 77 -15.42 13.09 0.87
C GLY A 77 -16.35 12.53 -0.22
N GLU A 78 -16.89 13.44 -1.03
CA GLU A 78 -17.74 13.12 -2.19
C GLU A 78 -17.09 13.62 -3.49
N GLY A 79 -17.25 12.87 -4.57
CA GLY A 79 -16.75 13.24 -5.90
C GLY A 79 -15.22 13.16 -5.98
N LYS A 80 -14.55 14.33 -6.07
CA LYS A 80 -13.08 14.41 -6.18
C LYS A 80 -12.37 14.26 -4.84
N ASP A 81 -13.10 14.43 -3.75
CA ASP A 81 -12.57 14.27 -2.40
C ASP A 81 -12.79 12.84 -1.90
N SER A 82 -13.53 12.01 -2.63
CA SER A 82 -13.80 10.62 -2.22
C SER A 82 -12.53 9.76 -2.18
N ASP A 83 -12.46 8.93 -1.14
CA ASP A 83 -11.44 7.89 -1.00
C ASP A 83 -11.40 6.96 -2.23
N ILE A 84 -10.28 6.96 -2.95
CA ILE A 84 -10.06 6.07 -4.09
C ILE A 84 -9.25 4.87 -3.63
N GLY A 85 -9.92 3.73 -3.50
CA GLY A 85 -9.33 2.46 -3.09
C GLY A 85 -9.04 1.50 -4.23
N SER A 86 -8.09 0.60 -4.02
CA SER A 86 -7.84 -0.52 -4.92
C SER A 86 -8.94 -1.59 -4.95
N TRP A 87 -9.99 -1.43 -4.14
CA TRP A 87 -11.16 -2.31 -4.06
C TRP A 87 -12.31 -1.87 -4.96
N GLN A 88 -12.18 -0.72 -5.65
CA GLN A 88 -13.18 -0.17 -6.55
C GLN A 88 -12.90 -0.55 -8.01
#